data_AF-A0A0L0GW59-F1
#
_entry.id   AF-A0A0L0GW59-F1
#
_cell.length_a   1.000
_cell.length_b   1.000
_cell.length_c   1.000
_cell.angle_alpha   90.00
_cell.angle_beta   90.00
_cell.angle_gamma   90.00
#
_symmetry.space_group_name_H-M   'P 1'
#
loop_
_entity.id
_entity.type
_entity.pdbx_description
1 polymer ?
#
loop_
_entity_poly.entity_id
_entity_poly.type
_entity_poly.pdbx_seq_one_letter_code
_entity_poly.pdbx_strand_id
1 'polypeptide(L)'
;MNEKTLHASAHRLALELPFTEQCWPFGPDCDVFKVGDRMFMLTMTVRGRALVNLKADPQKSLLHQEIYRSIEPGYHMNKKHWITVVPGEDISHELLADLIADSWNLVVDKLPKRDQKRLRPV
;
A
#
# COMPACT_ATOMS: atom_id res chain seq x y z
N MET A 1 0.82 6.55 14.27
CA MET A 1 -0.36 7.12 13.58
C MET A 1 -1.64 6.45 14.11
N ASN A 2 -2.80 7.11 14.09
CA ASN A 2 -4.02 6.58 14.71
C ASN A 2 -5.10 6.14 13.70
N GLU A 3 -6.14 5.49 14.22
CA GLU A 3 -7.30 4.96 13.50
C GLU A 3 -7.92 5.98 12.52
N LYS A 4 -8.09 7.22 12.98
CA LYS A 4 -8.79 8.28 12.24
C LYS A 4 -7.96 8.85 11.10
N THR A 5 -6.63 8.76 11.18
CA THR A 5 -5.73 9.42 10.23
C THR A 5 -5.06 8.46 9.25
N LEU A 6 -5.11 7.15 9.48
CA LEU A 6 -4.42 6.16 8.65
C LEU A 6 -4.90 6.14 7.21
N HIS A 7 -6.21 5.93 6.98
CA HIS A 7 -6.75 5.91 5.62
C HIS A 7 -6.59 7.25 4.92
N ALA A 8 -6.92 8.36 5.59
CA ALA A 8 -6.80 9.70 5.01
C ALA A 8 -5.36 10.01 4.56
N SER A 9 -4.35 9.64 5.37
CA SER A 9 -2.94 9.82 5.00
C SER A 9 -2.53 8.90 3.86
N ALA A 10 -2.91 7.62 3.92
CA ALA A 10 -2.58 6.65 2.87
C ALA A 10 -3.20 7.02 1.52
N HIS A 11 -4.46 7.43 1.51
CA HIS A 11 -5.17 7.90 0.31
C HIS A 11 -4.46 9.09 -0.31
N ARG A 12 -4.15 10.11 0.49
CA ARG A 12 -3.43 11.30 0.02
C ARG A 12 -2.08 10.93 -0.61
N LEU A 13 -1.27 10.15 0.11
CA LEU A 13 0.05 9.73 -0.37
C LEU A 13 -0.03 8.92 -1.66
N ALA A 14 -0.98 7.99 -1.78
CA ALA A 14 -1.15 7.20 -2.99
C ALA A 14 -1.61 8.04 -4.19
N LEU A 15 -2.51 9.00 -3.97
CA LEU A 15 -3.00 9.90 -5.02
C LEU A 15 -1.96 10.92 -5.49
N GLU A 16 -0.94 11.21 -4.68
CA GLU A 16 0.22 12.02 -5.07
C GLU A 16 1.18 11.26 -6.01
N LEU A 17 1.09 9.91 -6.09
CA LEU A 17 1.92 9.11 -6.98
C LEU A 17 1.44 9.19 -8.45
N PRO A 18 2.36 9.21 -9.44
CA PRO A 18 2.01 9.38 -10.84
C PRO A 18 1.05 8.30 -11.36
N PHE A 19 0.01 8.74 -12.07
CA PHE A 19 -0.96 7.88 -12.75
C PHE A 19 -1.65 6.85 -11.83
N THR A 20 -1.80 7.19 -10.54
CA THR A 20 -2.64 6.42 -9.62
C THR A 20 -4.13 6.60 -9.95
N GLU A 21 -4.87 5.49 -9.97
CA GLU A 21 -6.33 5.49 -10.06
C GLU A 21 -6.90 4.80 -8.81
N GLN A 22 -7.94 5.41 -8.23
CA GLN A 22 -8.76 4.81 -7.18
C GLN A 22 -10.01 4.17 -7.80
N CYS A 23 -10.33 2.94 -7.41
CA CYS A 23 -11.50 2.20 -7.87
C CYS A 23 -12.05 1.24 -6.80
N TRP A 24 -13.21 0.62 -7.07
CA TRP A 24 -13.96 -0.22 -6.12
C TRP A 24 -14.36 -1.58 -6.70
N PRO A 25 -13.41 -2.42 -7.16
CA PRO A 25 -13.71 -3.72 -7.77
C PRO A 25 -14.28 -4.74 -6.77
N PHE A 26 -14.15 -4.48 -5.46
CA PHE A 26 -14.62 -5.35 -4.38
C PHE A 26 -15.81 -4.75 -3.61
N GLY A 27 -16.45 -3.72 -4.17
CA GLY A 27 -17.54 -2.98 -3.52
C GLY A 27 -17.07 -1.72 -2.79
N PRO A 28 -18.01 -0.96 -2.22
CA PRO A 28 -17.76 0.39 -1.68
C PRO A 28 -16.93 0.41 -0.39
N ASP A 29 -16.83 -0.72 0.32
CA ASP A 29 -16.12 -0.81 1.61
C ASP A 29 -14.61 -1.06 1.46
N CYS A 30 -14.11 -1.18 0.22
CA CYS A 30 -12.72 -1.40 -0.07
C CYS A 30 -12.25 -0.49 -1.21
N ASP A 31 -11.47 0.53 -0.87
CA ASP A 31 -10.80 1.36 -1.86
C ASP A 31 -9.57 0.61 -2.39
N VAL A 32 -9.44 0.58 -3.71
CA VAL A 32 -8.31 -0.03 -4.40
C VAL A 32 -7.57 1.04 -5.18
N PHE A 33 -6.25 1.09 -5.03
CA PHE A 33 -5.37 2.00 -5.74
C PHE A 33 -4.47 1.20 -6.68
N LYS A 34 -4.46 1.60 -7.95
CA LYS A 34 -3.72 0.94 -9.03
C LYS A 34 -2.89 1.91 -9.85
N VAL A 35 -1.87 1.39 -10.51
CA VAL A 35 -1.13 2.07 -11.57
C VAL A 35 -1.18 1.19 -12.81
N GLY A 36 -1.74 1.73 -13.90
CA GLY A 36 -2.22 0.90 -15.02
C GLY A 36 -3.28 -0.09 -14.54
N ASP A 37 -3.11 -1.38 -14.87
CA ASP A 37 -4.06 -2.45 -14.49
C ASP A 37 -3.61 -3.25 -13.25
N ARG A 38 -2.68 -2.71 -12.46
CA ARG A 38 -2.07 -3.43 -11.33
C ARG A 38 -2.29 -2.69 -10.02
N MET A 39 -2.89 -3.37 -9.06
CA MET A 39 -3.10 -2.84 -7.70
C MET A 39 -1.78 -2.80 -6.92
N PHE A 40 -1.54 -1.70 -6.21
CA PHE A 40 -0.42 -1.58 -5.25
C PHE A 40 -0.92 -1.37 -3.82
N MET A 41 -2.06 -0.70 -3.62
CA MET A 41 -2.61 -0.44 -2.29
C MET A 41 -4.12 -0.75 -2.23
N LEU A 42 -4.59 -1.23 -1.07
CA LEU A 42 -6.01 -1.31 -0.75
C LEU A 42 -6.24 -0.80 0.68
N THR A 43 -7.35 -0.12 0.90
CA THR A 43 -7.78 0.26 2.25
C THR A 43 -9.16 -0.31 2.56
N MET A 44 -9.35 -0.74 3.80
CA MET A 44 -10.63 -1.29 4.27
C MET A 44 -10.72 -1.17 5.79
N THR A 45 -11.93 -1.26 6.33
CA THR A 45 -12.16 -1.31 7.78
C THR A 45 -12.73 -2.66 8.15
N VAL A 46 -12.04 -3.38 9.05
CA VAL A 46 -12.44 -4.71 9.49
C VAL A 46 -12.69 -4.66 10.99
N ARG A 47 -13.94 -4.92 11.41
CA ARG A 47 -14.36 -4.88 12.82
C ARG A 47 -13.99 -3.57 13.53
N GLY A 48 -14.11 -2.45 12.81
CA GLY A 48 -13.78 -1.12 13.34
C GLY A 48 -12.28 -0.78 13.39
N ARG A 49 -11.42 -1.62 12.78
CA ARG A 49 -9.98 -1.39 12.64
C ARG A 49 -9.63 -1.07 11.18
N ALA A 50 -8.89 0.00 10.96
CA ALA A 50 -8.41 0.46 9.67
C ALA A 50 -7.23 -0.41 9.22
N LEU A 51 -7.30 -0.91 7.99
CA LEU A 51 -6.25 -1.69 7.36
C LEU A 51 -5.81 -1.00 6.07
N VAL A 52 -4.50 -0.98 5.82
CA VAL A 52 -3.88 -0.57 4.55
C VAL A 52 -3.02 -1.72 4.05
N ASN A 53 -3.50 -2.43 3.03
CA ASN A 53 -2.74 -3.49 2.38
C ASN A 53 -1.80 -2.91 1.32
N LEU A 54 -0.53 -3.31 1.35
CA LEU A 54 0.50 -2.86 0.42
C LEU A 54 1.25 -4.05 -0.18
N LYS A 55 1.55 -4.00 -1.48
CA LYS A 55 2.58 -4.85 -2.08
C LYS A 55 3.90 -4.67 -1.33
N ALA A 56 4.58 -5.77 -1.04
CA ALA A 56 5.89 -5.78 -0.43
C ALA A 56 6.83 -6.75 -1.15
N ASP A 57 8.13 -6.43 -1.11
CA ASP A 57 9.17 -7.37 -1.45
C ASP A 57 9.23 -8.46 -0.36
N PRO A 58 9.31 -9.75 -0.71
CA PRO A 58 9.30 -10.83 0.28
C PRO A 58 10.41 -10.73 1.33
N GLN A 59 11.59 -10.21 0.98
CA GLN A 59 12.71 -10.08 1.91
C GLN A 59 12.47 -8.91 2.87
N LYS A 60 12.04 -7.75 2.35
CA LYS A 60 11.68 -6.59 3.19
C LYS A 60 10.47 -6.85 4.08
N SER A 61 9.50 -7.62 3.58
CA SER A 61 8.24 -7.92 4.28
C SER A 61 8.46 -8.54 5.65
N LEU A 62 9.39 -9.50 5.76
CA LEU A 62 9.68 -10.17 7.04
C LEU A 62 10.33 -9.19 8.04
N LEU A 63 11.30 -8.40 7.56
CA LEU A 63 11.98 -7.41 8.38
C LEU A 63 11.01 -6.35 8.93
N HIS A 64 10.10 -5.85 8.09
CA HIS A 64 9.11 -4.88 8.53
C HIS A 64 8.17 -5.45 9.61
N GLN A 65 7.75 -6.71 9.49
CA GLN A 65 6.90 -7.36 10.49
C GLN A 65 7.64 -7.64 11.81
N GLU A 66 8.97 -7.78 11.76
CA GLU A 66 9.81 -7.96 12.95
C GLU A 66 10.06 -6.63 13.68
N ILE A 67 10.31 -5.55 12.93
CA ILE A 67 10.60 -4.22 13.49
C ILE A 67 9.33 -3.52 13.98
N TYR A 68 8.24 -3.60 13.21
CA TYR A 68 7.01 -2.83 13.45
C TYR A 68 5.86 -3.75 13.84
N ARG A 69 5.36 -3.60 15.06
CA ARG A 69 4.19 -4.34 15.57
C ARG A 69 2.92 -4.04 14.78
N SER A 70 2.86 -2.86 14.15
CA SER A 70 1.72 -2.43 13.34
C SER A 70 1.85 -2.81 11.87
N ILE A 71 2.77 -3.70 11.52
CA ILE A 71 2.87 -4.30 10.19
C ILE A 71 2.62 -5.80 10.32
N GLU A 72 1.53 -6.25 9.74
CA GLU A 72 1.04 -7.64 9.81
C GLU A 72 1.15 -8.33 8.44
N PRO A 73 1.08 -9.67 8.37
CA PRO A 73 0.92 -10.38 7.10
C PRO A 73 -0.32 -9.93 6.35
N GLY A 74 -0.24 -9.79 5.02
CA GLY A 74 -1.32 -9.27 4.18
C GLY A 74 -2.69 -9.93 4.40
N TYR A 75 -3.66 -9.13 4.87
CA TYR A 75 -5.05 -9.52 5.09
C TYR A 75 -5.75 -9.85 3.77
N HIS A 76 -6.36 -11.04 3.66
CA HIS A 76 -6.99 -11.57 2.43
C HIS A 76 -6.10 -11.55 1.16
N MET A 77 -4.80 -11.38 1.33
CA MET A 77 -3.83 -11.32 0.24
C MET A 77 -2.77 -12.42 0.38
N ASN A 78 -1.97 -12.57 -0.68
CA ASN A 78 -0.80 -13.46 -0.62
C ASN A 78 0.25 -12.86 0.33
N LYS A 79 0.37 -13.43 1.53
CA LYS A 79 1.23 -12.98 2.64
C LYS A 79 2.73 -12.94 2.33
N LYS A 80 3.16 -13.61 1.25
CA LYS A 80 4.55 -13.51 0.76
C LYS A 80 4.83 -12.17 0.08
N HIS A 81 3.80 -11.54 -0.49
CA HIS A 81 3.94 -10.38 -1.37
C HIS A 81 3.14 -9.17 -0.90
N TRP A 82 2.48 -9.28 0.24
CA TRP A 82 1.60 -8.26 0.77
C TRP A 82 1.73 -8.20 2.28
N ILE A 83 1.75 -6.98 2.78
CA ILE A 83 1.68 -6.64 4.20
C ILE A 83 0.42 -5.81 4.46
N THR A 84 0.00 -5.76 5.72
CA THR A 84 -1.08 -4.91 6.20
C THR A 84 -0.53 -3.96 7.24
N VAL A 85 -0.61 -2.65 6.97
CA VAL A 85 -0.34 -1.61 7.94
C VAL A 85 -1.64 -1.31 8.70
N VAL A 86 -1.54 -1.27 10.02
CA VAL A 86 -2.64 -0.97 10.94
C VAL A 86 -2.28 0.23 11.83
N PRO A 87 -3.23 0.83 12.55
CA PRO A 87 -2.92 1.92 13.46
C PRO A 87 -2.01 1.48 14.60
N GLY A 88 -1.04 2.34 14.93
CA GLY A 88 -0.12 2.15 16.04
C GLY A 88 0.97 3.22 16.10
N GLU A 89 1.65 3.30 17.23
CA GLU A 89 2.62 4.37 17.55
C GLU A 89 3.91 4.27 16.72
N ASP A 90 4.24 3.06 16.26
CA ASP A 90 5.40 2.71 15.45
C ASP A 90 5.22 3.00 13.94
N ILE A 91 4.04 3.48 13.53
CA ILE A 91 3.80 3.97 12.17
C ILE A 91 3.87 5.50 12.13
N SER A 92 4.96 6.03 11.57
CA SER A 92 5.07 7.45 11.25
C SER A 92 4.48 7.76 9.87
N HIS A 93 4.30 9.05 9.56
CA HIS A 93 3.83 9.47 8.24
C HIS A 93 4.86 9.14 7.15
N GLU A 94 6.14 9.32 7.48
CA GLU A 94 7.28 9.05 6.60
C GLU A 94 7.39 7.56 6.30
N LEU A 95 7.28 6.70 7.33
CA LEU A 95 7.28 5.25 7.12
C LEU A 95 6.12 4.81 6.22
N LEU A 96 4.92 5.37 6.43
CA LEU A 96 3.78 5.05 5.58
C LEU A 96 4.02 5.49 4.12
N ALA A 97 4.59 6.68 3.91
CA ALA A 97 4.95 7.19 2.60
C ALA A 97 5.96 6.28 1.90
N ASP A 98 7.01 5.87 2.61
CA ASP A 98 8.03 4.94 2.09
C ASP A 98 7.43 3.59 1.71
N LEU A 99 6.58 3.02 2.58
CA LEU A 99 5.92 1.73 2.31
C LEU A 99 5.00 1.82 1.08
N ILE A 100 4.23 2.91 0.93
CA ILE A 100 3.34 3.12 -0.22
C ILE A 100 4.16 3.32 -1.50
N ALA A 101 5.23 4.11 -1.44
CA ALA A 101 6.12 4.36 -2.58
C ALA A 101 6.83 3.07 -3.02
N ASP A 102 7.36 2.26 -2.09
CA ASP A 102 7.94 0.94 -2.36
C ASP A 102 6.92 0.01 -3.01
N SER A 103 5.69 0.02 -2.49
CA SER A 103 4.57 -0.75 -3.02
C SER A 103 4.26 -0.42 -4.48
N TRP A 104 4.17 0.87 -4.80
CA TRP A 104 3.94 1.37 -6.15
C TRP A 104 5.12 1.04 -7.06
N ASN A 105 6.37 1.26 -6.61
CA ASN A 105 7.57 0.94 -7.38
C ASN A 105 7.64 -0.54 -7.76
N LEU A 106 7.35 -1.45 -6.82
CA LEU A 106 7.31 -2.90 -7.07
C LEU A 106 6.28 -3.29 -8.13
N VAL A 107 5.19 -2.54 -8.24
CA VAL A 107 4.17 -2.75 -9.28
C VAL A 107 4.65 -2.18 -10.61
N VAL A 108 5.19 -0.96 -10.62
CA VAL A 108 5.74 -0.33 -11.82
C VAL A 108 6.86 -1.15 -12.42
N ASP A 109 7.75 -1.72 -11.61
CA ASP A 109 8.86 -2.58 -12.07
C ASP A 109 8.40 -3.82 -12.83
N LYS A 110 7.13 -4.23 -12.66
CA LYS A 110 6.50 -5.36 -13.36
C LYS A 110 5.73 -4.96 -14.62
N LEU A 111 5.62 -3.67 -14.91
CA LEU A 111 5.01 -3.17 -16.15
C LEU A 111 6.00 -3.26 -17.32
N PRO A 112 5.53 -3.23 -18.59
CA PRO A 112 6.41 -3.11 -19.75
C PRO A 112 7.38 -1.93 -19.63
N LYS A 113 8.61 -2.07 -20.16
CA LYS A 113 9.65 -1.02 -20.06
C LYS A 113 9.22 0.33 -20.63
N ARG A 114 8.36 0.32 -21.65
CA ARG A 114 7.74 1.54 -22.20
C ARG A 114 6.93 2.28 -21.14
N ASP A 115 6.10 1.57 -20.38
CA ASP A 115 5.24 2.14 -19.36
C ASP A 115 6.05 2.59 -18.15
N GLN A 116 7.06 1.81 -17.75
CA GLN A 116 8.01 2.21 -16.69
C GLN A 116 8.63 3.58 -16.96
N LYS A 117 9.13 3.82 -18.19
CA LYS A 117 9.74 5.10 -18.58
C LYS A 117 8.75 6.26 -18.57
N ARG A 118 7.48 6.01 -18.90
CA ARG A 118 6.42 7.04 -18.83
C ARG A 118 6.09 7.43 -17.39
N LEU A 119 6.10 6.46 -16.48
CA LEU A 119 5.75 6.64 -15.07
C LEU A 119 6.90 7.22 -14.24
N ARG A 120 8.15 6.89 -14.61
CA ARG A 120 9.39 7.38 -14.01
C ARG A 120 10.33 7.85 -15.13
N PRO A 121 10.11 9.06 -15.69
CA PRO A 121 11.06 9.65 -16.61
C PRO A 121 12.37 9.93 -15.86
N VAL A 122 13.47 9.40 -16.41
CA VAL A 122 14.84 9.59 -15.90
C VAL A 122 15.37 10.96 -16.33
#